data_AF-A0A7V3S1E3-F1
#
_entry.id   AF-A0A7V3S1E3-F1
#
_cell.length_a   1.000
_cell.length_b   1.000
_cell.length_c   1.000
_cell.angle_alpha   90.00
_cell.angle_beta   90.00
_cell.angle_gamma   90.00
#
_symmetry.space_group_name_H-M   'P 1'
#
loop_
_entity.id
_entity.type
_entity.pdbx_description
1 polymer ?
#
loop_
_entity_poly.entity_id
_entity_poly.type
_entity_poly.pdbx_seq_one_letter_code
_entity_poly.pdbx_strand_id
1 'polypeptide(L)' 'MKEFLKSKLGEKLGITRFGMPTEVYFEARLKAVEGEVAIFEDEHGQSFALGIERIILVGPSGESKQRKLRPGFNPVK' A
#
# COMPACT_ATOMS: atom_id res chain seq x y z
N MET A 1 -2.82 13.97 1.99
CA MET A 1 -2.08 12.69 2.05
C MET A 1 -0.97 12.70 3.11
N LYS A 2 -0.06 13.68 3.10
CA LYS A 2 1.04 13.78 4.08
C LYS A 2 0.58 13.78 5.55
N GLU A 3 -0.44 14.56 5.88
CA GLU A 3 -1.00 14.61 7.25
C GLU A 3 -1.66 13.28 7.66
N PHE A 4 -2.29 12.58 6.72
CA PHE A 4 -2.87 11.27 6.97
C PHE A 4 -1.79 10.24 7.32
N LEU A 5 -0.70 10.20 6.55
CA LEU A 5 0.43 9.31 6.83
C LEU A 5 1.07 9.63 8.19
N LYS A 6 1.24 10.92 8.54
CA LYS A 6 1.72 11.31 9.87
C LYS A 6 0.82 10.81 11.01
N SER A 7 -0.50 10.81 10.81
CA SER A 7 -1.47 10.27 11.78
C SER A 7 -1.42 8.74 11.90
N LYS A 8 -0.90 8.05 10.87
CA LYS A 8 -0.77 6.59 10.78
C LYS A 8 0.65 6.08 11.04
N LEU A 9 1.51 6.92 11.62
CA LEU A 9 2.86 6.52 12.01
C LEU A 9 2.81 5.33 12.96
N GLY A 10 3.56 4.28 12.63
CA GLY A 10 3.62 3.04 13.40
C GLY A 10 2.53 2.02 13.08
N GLU A 11 1.55 2.33 12.21
CA GLU A 11 0.54 1.35 11.75
C GLU A 11 1.01 0.57 10.51
N LYS A 12 0.49 -0.65 10.34
CA LYS A 12 0.66 -1.46 9.11
C LYS A 12 -0.36 -0.97 8.09
N LEU A 13 0.12 -0.60 6.91
CA LEU A 13 -0.70 -0.05 5.83
C LEU A 13 -0.54 -0.93 4.59
N GLY A 14 -1.66 -1.26 3.95
CA GLY A 14 -1.67 -1.84 2.60
C GLY A 14 -1.35 -0.75 1.58
N ILE A 15 -0.24 -0.92 0.86
CA ILE A 15 0.26 0.06 -0.10
C ILE A 15 0.22 -0.59 -1.49
N THR A 16 -0.36 0.14 -2.44
CA THR A 16 -0.30 -0.21 -3.86
C THR A 16 0.48 0.86 -4.59
N ARG A 17 1.46 0.44 -5.42
CA ARG A 17 2.28 1.36 -6.22
C ARG A 17 1.62 1.60 -7.58
N PHE A 18 1.35 2.87 -7.90
CA PHE A 18 0.85 3.26 -9.22
C PHE A 18 1.99 3.32 -10.26
N GLY A 19 1.76 2.77 -11.46
CA GLY A 19 2.68 2.86 -12.61
C GLY A 19 3.57 1.64 -12.87
N MET A 20 3.27 0.48 -12.28
CA MET A 20 3.86 -0.81 -12.69
C MET A 20 2.82 -1.64 -13.44
N PRO A 21 3.21 -2.43 -14.46
CA PRO A 21 2.29 -3.27 -15.24
C PRO A 21 1.66 -4.40 -14.41
N THR A 22 2.12 -4.60 -13.18
CA THR A 22 1.55 -5.50 -12.18
C THR A 22 1.27 -4.67 -10.94
N GLU A 23 0.01 -4.58 -10.52
CA GLU A 23 -0.39 -3.94 -9.27
C GLU A 23 0.23 -4.72 -8.09
N VAL A 24 1.39 -4.26 -7.61
CA VAL A 24 2.05 -4.86 -6.45
C VAL A 24 1.43 -4.25 -5.20
N TYR A 25 0.56 -5.03 -4.56
CA TYR A 25 0.06 -4.78 -3.21
C TYR A 25 1.06 -5.34 -2.21
N PHE A 26 1.51 -4.52 -1.27
CA PHE A 26 2.35 -4.96 -0.16
C PHE A 26 1.92 -4.27 1.13
N GLU A 27 1.94 -4.99 2.24
CA GLU A 27 1.63 -4.44 3.55
C GLU A 27 2.92 -4.13 4.28
N ALA A 28 3.12 -2.86 4.62
CA ALA A 28 4.32 -2.44 5.33
C ALA A 28 3.98 -1.45 6.43
N ARG A 29 4.81 -1.44 7.47
CA ARG A 29 4.65 -0.57 8.63
C ARG A 29 5.22 0.80 8.32
N LEU A 30 4.43 1.85 8.50
CA LEU A 30 4.92 3.21 8.30
C LEU A 30 5.86 3.60 9.45
N LYS A 31 7.16 3.71 9.17
CA LYS A 31 8.22 4.09 10.13
C LYS A 31 8.31 5.60 10.30
N ALA A 32 8.36 6.33 9.18
CA ALA A 32 8.57 7.77 9.18
C ALA A 32 7.96 8.43 7.94
N VAL A 33 7.72 9.74 8.01
CA VAL A 33 7.31 10.56 6.87
C VAL A 33 8.20 11.79 6.84
N GLU A 34 9.14 11.82 5.88
CA GLU A 34 10.12 12.88 5.72
C GLU A 34 9.83 13.66 4.44
N GLY A 35 9.46 14.93 4.57
CA GLY A 35 9.16 15.77 3.41
C GLY A 35 8.00 15.23 2.58
N GLU A 36 8.31 14.73 1.39
CA GLU A 36 7.36 14.15 0.41
C GLU A 36 7.53 12.64 0.25
N VAL A 37 8.26 12.00 1.17
CA VAL A 37 8.58 10.58 1.15
C VAL A 37 8.11 9.92 2.44
N ALA A 38 7.53 8.74 2.31
CA ALA A 38 7.16 7.88 3.43
C ALA A 38 8.10 6.68 3.48
N ILE A 39 8.64 6.40 4.67
CA ILE A 39 9.53 5.29 4.95
C ILE A 39 8.70 4.18 5.56
N PHE A 40 8.73 3.02 4.92
CA PHE A 40 8.03 1.83 5.33
C PHE A 40 9.01 0.72 5.70
N GLU A 41 8.61 -0.14 6.63
CA GLU A 41 9.33 -1.33 7.04
C GLU A 41 8.47 -2.56 6.77
N ASP A 42 8.99 -3.47 5.97
CA ASP A 42 8.36 -4.75 5.66
C ASP A 42 8.49 -5.77 6.81
N GLU A 43 7.76 -6.88 6.75
CA GLU A 43 7.82 -7.98 7.73
C GLU A 43 9.21 -8.64 7.80
N HIS A 44 10.01 -8.56 6.74
CA HIS A 44 11.41 -8.98 6.73
C HIS A 44 12.37 -7.98 7.37
N GLY A 45 11.87 -6.87 7.95
CA GLY A 45 12.68 -5.80 8.53
C GLY A 45 13.39 -4.92 7.49
N GLN A 46 13.05 -5.07 6.21
CA GLN A 46 13.60 -4.24 5.15
C GLN A 46 12.89 -2.89 5.12
N SER A 47 13.67 -1.82 5.21
CA SER A 47 13.16 -0.46 5.12
C SER A 47 13.22 0.03 3.67
N PHE A 48 12.13 0.61 3.17
CA PHE A 48 12.08 1.21 1.84
C PHE A 48 11.32 2.53 1.86
N ALA A 49 11.69 3.42 0.95
CA ALA A 49 11.12 4.75 0.83
C ALA A 49 10.18 4.80 -0.38
N LEU A 50 8.99 5.39 -0.20
CA LEU A 50 8.04 5.66 -1.28
C LEU A 50 7.66 7.13 -1.30
N GLY A 51 7.73 7.75 -2.48
CA GLY A 51 7.20 9.09 -2.69
C GLY A 51 5.69 9.09 -2.48
N ILE A 52 5.17 10.04 -1.70
CA ILE A 52 3.77 10.10 -1.27
C ILE A 52 2.81 10.15 -2.47
N GLU A 53 3.22 10.77 -3.57
CA GLU A 53 2.48 10.83 -4.84
C GLU A 53 2.22 9.46 -5.48
N ARG A 54 3.07 8.46 -5.17
CA ARG A 54 3.00 7.10 -5.75
C ARG A 54 2.31 6.10 -4.82
N ILE A 55 1.92 6.53 -3.61
CA ILE A 55 1.27 5.70 -2.60
C ILE A 55 -0.23 5.74 -2.82
N ILE A 56 -0.81 4.60 -3.18
CA ILE A 56 -2.25 4.37 -3.07
C ILE A 56 -2.47 3.55 -1.78
N LEU A 57 -3.08 4.18 -0.78
CA LEU A 57 -3.38 3.54 0.51
C LEU A 57 -4.67 2.71 0.39
N VAL A 58 -4.56 1.42 0.70
CA VAL A 58 -5.68 0.48 0.71
C VAL A 58 -6.02 0.14 2.15
N GLY A 59 -6.65 1.09 2.87
CA GLY A 59 -7.31 0.92 4.17
C GLY A 59 -6.47 0.31 5.32
N PRO A 60 -7.02 0.28 6.56
CA PRO A 60 -6.46 -0.54 7.63
C PRO A 60 -6.68 -2.02 7.29
N SER A 61 -5.73 -2.89 7.65
CA SER A 61 -5.87 -4.36 7.60
C SER A 61 -6.94 -4.82 8.61
N GLY A 62 -8.21 -4.53 8.32
CA GLY A 62 -9.39 -4.89 9.11
C GLY A 62 -10.46 -5.64 8.30
N GLU A 63 -10.41 -5.59 6.97
CA GLU A 63 -11.16 -6.50 6.11
C GLU A 63 -10.31 -6.91 4.92
N SER A 64 -9.64 -8.05 5.07
CA SER A 64 -9.23 -8.88 3.94
C SER A 64 -10.45 -9.34 3.16
N LYS A 65 -11.13 -8.44 2.45
CA LYS A 65 -11.72 -8.81 1.17
C LYS A 65 -10.59 -8.82 0.15
N GLN A 66 -9.81 -9.90 0.20
CA GLN A 66 -9.24 -10.47 -1.00
C GLN A 66 -10.40 -10.78 -1.96
N ARG A 67 -10.93 -9.77 -2.65
CA ARG A 67 -11.47 -10.00 -3.99
C ARG A 67 -10.24 -10.20 -4.85
N LYS A 68 -9.75 -11.45 -4.89
CA LYS A 68 -9.03 -11.96 -6.06
C LYS A 68 -9.89 -11.58 -7.26
N LEU A 69 -9.53 -10.50 -7.94
CA LEU A 69 -10.03 -10.21 -9.27
C LEU A 69 -9.56 -11.40 -10.10
N ARG A 70 -10.46 -12.35 -10.35
CA ARG A 70 -10.25 -13.35 -11.39
C ARG A 70 -10.38 -12.58 -12.70
N PRO A 71 -9.33 -12.41 -13.52
CA PRO A 71 -9.52 -12.02 -14.90
C PRO A 71 -10.17 -13.22 -15.60
N GLY A 72 -11.50 -13.19 -15.68
CA GLY A 72 -12.31 -14.30 -16.18
C GLY A 72 -13.70 -13.83 -16.52
N PHE A 73 -13.79 -12.73 -17.27
CA PHE A 73 -15.01 -12.37 -17.99
C PHE A 73 -15.14 -13.36 -19.14
N ASN A 74 -16.03 -14.34 -19.03
CA ASN A 74 -16.47 -15.13 -20.16
C ASN A 74 -18.00 -15.15 -20.16
N PRO A 75 -18.66 -14.29 -20.96
CA PRO A 75 -20.10 -14.35 -21.10
C PRO A 75 -20.42 -15.49 -22.05
N VAL A 76 -21.00 -16.58 -21.56
CA VAL A 76 -21.57 -17.60 -22.43
C VAL A 76 -22.99 -17.91 -21.97
N LYS A 77 -23.91 -17.26 -22.71
CA LYS A 77 -25.27 -17.63 -23.10
C LYS A 77 -26.19 -18.35 -22.10
#